data_AF-A0A8K0G6N1-F1
#
_entry.id   AF-A0A8K0G6N1-F1
#
_cell.length_a   1.000
_cell.length_b   1.000
_cell.length_c   1.000
_cell.angle_alpha   90.00
_cell.angle_beta   90.00
_cell.angle_gamma   90.00
#
_symmetry.space_group_name_H-M   'P 1'
#
loop_
_entity.id
_entity.type
_entity.pdbx_description
1 polymer ?
#
loop_
_entity_poly.entity_id
_entity_poly.type
_entity_poly.pdbx_seq_one_letter_code
_entity_poly.pdbx_strand_id
1 'polypeptide(L)'
;HSYQAQVRHAVTFVVFSSRLCFYCIAANYITNEALTVSDAVYSSKWYFHEFSHLKTTLLLMIQNSQNGITIKAGGLITINAETIVKVLRVAWSANSILRGLRQN
;
A
#
# COMPACT_ATOMS: atom_id res chain seq x y z
N HIS A 1 -19.46 -15.86 28.60
CA HIS A 1 -18.16 -16.11 27.92
C HIS A 1 -18.21 -15.97 26.39
N SER A 2 -19.26 -16.42 25.69
CA SER A 2 -19.35 -16.37 24.21
C SER A 2 -19.45 -14.96 23.62
N TYR A 3 -20.20 -14.04 24.25
CA TYR A 3 -20.37 -12.65 23.80
C TYR A 3 -19.05 -11.86 23.77
N GLN A 4 -18.22 -12.01 24.80
CA GLN A 4 -16.93 -11.31 24.87
C GLN A 4 -15.94 -11.75 23.80
N ALA A 5 -15.98 -13.02 23.38
CA ALA A 5 -15.13 -13.52 22.29
C ALA A 5 -15.52 -12.87 20.95
N GLN A 6 -16.82 -12.74 20.66
CA GLN A 6 -17.31 -12.11 19.43
C GLN A 6 -16.92 -10.63 19.36
N VAL A 7 -17.08 -9.90 20.46
CA VAL A 7 -16.66 -8.50 20.57
C VAL A 7 -15.14 -8.37 20.33
N ARG A 8 -14.33 -9.25 20.92
CA ARG A 8 -12.87 -9.24 20.74
C ARG A 8 -12.46 -9.41 19.27
N HIS A 9 -13.09 -10.34 18.56
CA HIS A 9 -12.81 -10.58 17.13
C HIS A 9 -13.27 -9.41 16.24
N ALA A 10 -14.40 -8.77 16.56
CA ALA A 10 -14.86 -7.59 15.83
C ALA A 10 -13.89 -6.41 16.01
N VAL A 11 -13.44 -6.16 17.25
CA VAL A 11 -12.48 -5.10 17.55
C VAL A 11 -11.15 -5.33 16.84
N THR A 12 -10.62 -6.56 16.83
CA THR A 12 -9.36 -6.86 16.12
C THR A 12 -9.47 -6.66 14.62
N PHE A 13 -10.60 -7.03 14.00
CA PHE A 13 -10.83 -6.80 12.57
C PHE A 13 -10.87 -5.31 12.22
N VAL A 14 -11.55 -4.50 13.05
CA VAL A 14 -11.64 -3.04 12.84
C VAL A 14 -10.26 -2.38 12.97
N VAL A 15 -9.47 -2.75 13.99
CA VAL A 15 -8.12 -2.22 14.19
C VAL A 15 -7.19 -2.60 13.03
N PHE A 16 -7.25 -3.84 12.54
CA PHE A 16 -6.44 -4.27 11.40
C PHE A 16 -6.78 -3.48 10.12
N SER A 17 -8.08 -3.30 9.87
CA SER A 17 -8.58 -2.56 8.71
C SER A 17 -8.12 -1.09 8.72
N SER A 18 -8.23 -0.42 9.88
CA SER A 18 -7.81 0.98 10.02
C SER A 18 -6.29 1.13 9.88
N ARG A 19 -5.50 0.23 10.49
CA ARG A 19 -4.03 0.20 10.34
C ARG A 19 -3.62 0.10 8.87
N LEU A 20 -4.25 -0.80 8.13
CA LEU A 20 -3.99 -0.99 6.70
C LEU A 20 -4.31 0.28 5.91
N CYS A 21 -5.44 0.93 6.21
CA CYS A 21 -5.82 2.19 5.59
C CYS A 21 -4.80 3.30 5.84
N PHE A 22 -4.37 3.49 7.09
CA PHE A 22 -3.36 4.50 7.45
C PHE A 22 -2.01 4.24 6.77
N TYR A 23 -1.54 3.00 6.77
CA TYR A 23 -0.27 2.63 6.14
C TYR A 23 -0.30 2.91 4.64
N CYS A 24 -1.41 2.60 3.96
CA CYS A 24 -1.52 2.78 2.53
C CYS A 24 -1.69 4.25 2.12
N ILE A 25 -2.39 5.06 2.92
CA ILE A 25 -2.45 6.52 2.70
C ILE A 25 -1.05 7.12 2.85
N ALA A 26 -0.31 6.75 3.90
CA ALA A 26 1.05 7.23 4.13
C ALA A 26 2.00 6.79 2.99
N ALA A 27 1.92 5.54 2.55
CA ALA A 27 2.70 5.04 1.43
C ALA A 27 2.39 5.80 0.13
N ASN A 28 1.12 6.06 -0.15
CA ASN A 28 0.71 6.81 -1.34
C ASN A 28 1.20 8.27 -1.28
N TYR A 29 1.10 8.91 -0.11
CA TYR A 29 1.61 10.26 0.09
C TYR A 29 3.13 10.35 -0.13
N ILE A 30 3.91 9.46 0.49
CA ILE A 30 5.37 9.39 0.31
C ILE A 30 5.73 9.14 -1.16
N THR A 31 4.98 8.29 -1.85
CA THR A 31 5.20 7.99 -3.28
C THR A 31 4.96 9.22 -4.14
N ASN A 32 3.87 9.94 -3.89
CA ASN A 32 3.53 11.14 -4.64
C ASN A 32 4.58 12.24 -4.44
N GLU A 33 5.02 12.47 -3.20
CA GLU A 33 6.10 13.42 -2.90
C GLU A 33 7.44 12.99 -3.52
N ALA A 34 7.75 11.68 -3.50
CA ALA A 34 8.95 11.17 -4.13
C ALA A 34 8.94 11.35 -5.65
N LEU A 35 7.77 11.29 -6.29
CA LEU A 35 7.60 11.58 -7.72
C LEU A 35 7.87 13.04 -8.04
N THR A 36 7.34 13.99 -7.28
CA THR A 36 7.59 15.43 -7.47
C THR A 36 9.06 15.78 -7.26
N VAL A 37 9.70 15.23 -6.22
CA VAL A 37 11.14 15.42 -5.97
C VAL A 37 11.96 14.82 -7.11
N SER A 38 11.61 13.62 -7.56
CA SER A 38 12.24 12.94 -8.69
C SER A 38 12.17 13.76 -9.97
N ASP A 39 11.02 14.39 -10.26
CA ASP A 39 10.82 15.23 -11.45
C ASP A 39 11.62 16.54 -11.38
N ALA A 40 11.64 17.19 -10.21
CA ALA A 40 12.47 18.37 -9.97
C ALA A 40 13.97 18.05 -10.12
N VAL A 41 14.41 16.89 -9.62
CA VAL A 41 15.79 16.42 -9.81
C VAL A 41 16.05 16.10 -11.27
N TYR A 42 15.13 15.45 -12.00
CA TYR A 42 15.28 15.22 -13.44
C TYR A 42 15.54 16.53 -14.20
N SER A 43 14.79 17.59 -13.87
CA SER A 43 14.95 18.93 -14.46
C SER A 43 16.26 19.63 -14.11
N SER A 44 17.01 19.15 -13.10
CA SER A 44 18.26 19.79 -12.64
C SER A 44 19.49 19.54 -13.52
N LYS A 45 19.34 18.86 -14.69
CA LYS A 45 20.45 18.53 -15.63
C LYS A 45 21.60 17.72 -15.01
N TRP A 46 21.33 16.93 -13.96
CA TRP A 46 22.30 16.05 -13.30
C TRP A 46 23.06 15.11 -14.26
N TYR A 47 22.48 14.79 -15.42
CA TYR A 47 23.10 13.97 -16.47
C TYR A 47 24.40 14.53 -17.03
N PHE A 48 24.63 15.84 -16.92
CA PHE A 48 25.84 16.53 -17.39
C PHE A 48 27.01 16.46 -16.40
N HIS A 49 26.80 16.03 -15.16
CA HIS A 49 27.87 15.89 -14.18
C HIS A 49 28.51 14.48 -14.23
N GLU A 50 29.83 14.41 -14.11
CA GLU A 50 30.65 13.18 -14.22
C GLU A 50 30.49 12.18 -13.06
N PHE A 51 29.58 12.44 -12.11
CA PHE A 51 29.36 11.57 -10.95
C PHE A 51 28.54 10.32 -11.32
N SER A 52 29.22 9.33 -11.90
CA SER A 52 28.68 8.00 -12.27
C SER A 52 27.81 7.33 -11.18
N HIS A 53 28.24 7.38 -9.92
CA HIS A 53 27.51 6.79 -8.79
C HIS A 53 26.22 7.53 -8.43
N LEU A 54 26.26 8.86 -8.48
CA LEU A 54 25.11 9.72 -8.22
C LEU A 54 24.09 9.57 -9.37
N LYS A 55 24.61 9.39 -10.60
CA LYS A 55 23.83 9.15 -11.80
C LYS A 55 23.00 7.85 -11.69
N THR A 56 23.63 6.77 -11.26
CA THR A 56 22.99 5.44 -11.11
C THR A 56 21.95 5.45 -9.98
N THR A 57 22.29 6.07 -8.84
CA THR A 57 21.39 6.17 -7.68
C THR A 57 20.15 7.00 -8.02
N LEU A 58 20.30 8.12 -8.73
CA LEU A 58 19.18 8.95 -9.17
C LEU A 58 18.30 8.24 -10.21
N LEU A 59 18.88 7.55 -11.19
CA LEU A 59 18.14 6.75 -12.15
C LEU A 59 17.32 5.67 -11.45
N LEU A 60 17.89 4.98 -10.46
CA LEU A 60 17.14 4.03 -9.64
C LEU A 60 16.03 4.73 -8.86
N MET A 61 16.27 5.88 -8.25
CA MET A 61 15.26 6.62 -7.50
C MET A 61 14.09 7.08 -8.39
N ILE A 62 14.39 7.60 -9.58
CA ILE A 62 13.42 8.01 -10.59
C ILE A 62 12.66 6.81 -11.15
N GLN A 63 13.34 5.70 -11.43
CA GLN A 63 12.71 4.49 -11.92
C GLN A 63 11.82 3.85 -10.85
N ASN A 64 12.20 3.93 -9.58
CA ASN A 64 11.36 3.47 -8.47
C ASN A 64 10.18 4.42 -8.20
N SER A 65 10.34 5.74 -8.36
CA SER A 65 9.25 6.71 -8.21
C SER A 65 8.23 6.59 -9.36
N GLN A 66 8.69 6.48 -10.61
CA GLN A 66 7.84 6.32 -11.80
C GLN A 66 7.11 4.97 -11.83
N ASN A 67 7.69 3.93 -11.26
CA ASN A 67 6.99 2.66 -11.07
C ASN A 67 5.91 2.72 -9.98
N GLY A 68 5.78 3.87 -9.31
CA GLY A 68 5.06 4.03 -8.05
C GLY A 68 5.64 3.09 -7.00
N ILE A 69 5.43 3.38 -5.72
CA ILE A 69 5.39 2.29 -4.73
C ILE A 69 4.05 1.58 -4.96
N THR A 70 3.91 1.01 -6.14
CA THR A 70 2.92 0.01 -6.46
C THR A 70 3.43 -1.22 -5.74
N ILE A 71 3.16 -1.33 -4.44
CA ILE A 71 3.43 -2.56 -3.71
C ILE A 71 2.62 -3.61 -4.47
N LYS A 72 3.29 -4.38 -5.32
CA LYS A 72 2.68 -5.45 -6.09
C LYS A 72 2.63 -6.63 -5.15
N ALA A 73 1.48 -6.86 -4.51
CA ALA A 73 1.26 -8.11 -3.79
C ALA A 73 1.33 -9.24 -4.84
N GLY A 74 2.45 -9.99 -4.86
CA GLY A 74 2.68 -11.12 -5.75
C GLY A 74 2.80 -10.78 -7.25
N GLY A 75 3.13 -9.54 -7.64
CA GLY A 75 3.29 -9.17 -9.05
C GLY A 75 2.00 -8.90 -9.84
N LEU A 76 0.81 -9.28 -9.33
CA LEU A 76 -0.48 -9.15 -10.03
C LEU A 76 -1.33 -7.95 -9.60
N ILE A 77 -1.19 -7.47 -8.36
CA ILE A 77 -2.18 -6.54 -7.79
C ILE A 77 -1.52 -5.22 -7.42
N THR A 78 -1.89 -4.16 -8.14
CA THR A 78 -1.48 -2.79 -7.83
C THR A 78 -2.17 -2.36 -6.53
N ILE A 79 -1.41 -2.18 -5.44
CA ILE A 79 -1.96 -1.67 -4.18
C ILE A 79 -2.33 -0.19 -4.37
N ASN A 80 -3.61 0.04 -4.67
CA ASN A 80 -4.28 1.33 -4.65
C ASN A 80 -5.32 1.31 -3.50
N ALA A 81 -5.77 2.48 -3.03
CA ALA A 81 -6.84 2.61 -2.04
C ALA A 81 -8.07 1.75 -2.41
N GLU A 82 -8.41 1.73 -3.70
CA GLU A 82 -9.50 0.91 -4.24
C GLU A 82 -9.26 -0.61 -4.10
N THR A 83 -8.01 -1.05 -4.28
CA THR A 83 -7.61 -2.45 -4.13
C THR A 83 -7.72 -2.91 -2.67
N ILE A 84 -7.33 -2.05 -1.73
CA ILE A 84 -7.45 -2.34 -0.29
C ILE A 84 -8.92 -2.49 0.09
N VAL A 85 -9.80 -1.61 -0.42
CA VAL A 85 -11.24 -1.71 -0.21
C VAL A 85 -11.78 -3.03 -0.81
N LYS A 86 -11.31 -3.45 -1.99
CA LYS A 86 -11.68 -4.74 -2.59
C LYS A 86 -11.23 -5.93 -1.72
N VAL A 87 -9.98 -5.94 -1.26
CA VAL A 87 -9.46 -6.98 -0.35
C VAL A 87 -10.26 -7.01 0.95
N LEU A 88 -10.59 -5.85 1.51
CA LEU A 88 -11.39 -5.74 2.72
C LEU A 88 -12.81 -6.31 2.55
N ARG A 89 -13.47 -6.00 1.42
CA ARG A 89 -14.79 -6.55 1.09
C ARG A 89 -14.77 -8.07 0.96
N VAL A 90 -13.74 -8.63 0.31
CA VAL A 90 -13.59 -10.09 0.18
C VAL A 90 -13.38 -10.73 1.55
N ALA A 91 -12.50 -10.17 2.38
CA ALA A 91 -12.27 -10.66 3.74
C ALA A 91 -13.53 -10.60 4.61
N TRP A 92 -14.31 -9.51 4.51
CA TRP A 92 -15.59 -9.37 5.21
C TRP A 92 -16.61 -10.41 4.74
N SER A 93 -16.73 -10.59 3.43
CA SER A 93 -17.66 -11.54 2.81
C SER A 93 -17.33 -12.97 3.24
N ALA A 94 -16.06 -13.37 3.18
CA ALA A 94 -15.58 -14.67 3.64
C ALA A 94 -15.91 -14.91 5.13
N ASN A 95 -15.71 -13.89 5.97
CA ASN A 95 -16.06 -13.96 7.39
C ASN A 95 -17.58 -14.12 7.60
N SER A 96 -18.41 -13.45 6.79
CA SER A 96 -19.87 -13.57 6.88
C SER A 96 -20.36 -14.97 6.52
N ILE A 97 -19.79 -15.57 5.45
CA ILE A 97 -20.13 -16.93 5.00
C ILE A 97 -19.73 -17.94 6.06
N LEU A 98 -18.50 -17.84 6.58
CA LEU A 98 -18.01 -18.72 7.63
C LEU A 98 -18.87 -18.64 8.91
N ARG A 99 -19.37 -17.44 9.24
CA ARG A 99 -20.29 -17.25 10.38
C ARG A 99 -21.65 -17.89 10.12
N GLY A 100 -22.19 -17.77 8.90
CA GLY A 100 -23.45 -18.41 8.51
C GLY A 100 -23.36 -19.93 8.55
N LEU A 101 -22.25 -20.50 8.07
CA LEU A 101 -22.02 -21.96 8.12
C LEU A 101 -21.84 -22.48 9.55
N ARG A 102 -21.36 -21.67 10.48
CA ARG A 102 -21.20 -22.05 11.90
C ARG A 102 -22.51 -21.99 12.70
N GLN A 103 -23.58 -21.42 12.14
CA GLN A 103 -24.90 -21.31 12.78
C GLN A 103 -25.90 -22.37 12.32
N ASN A 104 -25.58 -23.13 11.26
CA ASN A 104 -26.27 -24.36 10.85
C ASN A 104 -25.61 -25.59 11.48
#